data_AF-A0A5A9W1L9-F1
#
_entry.id   AF-A0A5A9W1L9-F1
#
_cell.length_a   1.000
_cell.length_b   1.000
_cell.length_c   1.000
_cell.angle_alpha   90.00
_cell.angle_beta   90.00
_cell.angle_gamma   90.00
#
_symmetry.space_group_name_H-M   'P 1'
#
loop_
_entity.id
_entity.type
_entity.pdbx_description
1 polymer ?
#
loop_
_entity_poly.entity_id
_entity_poly.type
_entity_poly.pdbx_seq_one_letter_code
_entity_poly.pdbx_strand_id
1 'polypeptide(L)' 'MKQRQIPCPTCGEPALYAPSNPDRPFCSKRCRLIDLGEWASEGYAIEAKERPDWEENILNPESSELLKH' A
#
# COMPACT_ATOMS: atom_id res chain seq x y z
N MET A 1 -9.17 -4.12 30.75
CA MET A 1 -8.08 -3.98 29.76
C MET A 1 -8.36 -2.77 28.90
N LYS A 2 -7.37 -1.89 28.65
CA LYS A 2 -7.56 -0.71 27.80
C LYS A 2 -7.66 -1.15 26.34
N GLN A 3 -8.71 -0.73 25.64
CA GLN A 3 -8.90 -1.11 24.24
C GLN A 3 -7.90 -0.38 23.34
N ARG A 4 -7.29 -1.11 22.40
CA ARG A 4 -6.31 -0.54 21.46
C ARG A 4 -7.04 0.30 20.43
N GLN A 5 -6.58 1.52 20.20
CA GLN A 5 -7.02 2.38 19.10
C GLN A 5 -5.85 2.64 18.14
N ILE A 6 -6.16 2.78 16.86
CA ILE A 6 -5.21 3.17 15.81
C ILE A 6 -5.81 4.30 14.97
N PRO A 7 -5.00 5.12 14.28
CA PRO A 7 -5.53 6.10 13.34
C PRO A 7 -6.26 5.42 12.18
N CYS A 8 -7.46 5.89 11.85
CA CYS A 8 -8.21 5.46 10.67
C CYS A 8 -7.41 5.83 9.40
N PRO A 9 -7.11 4.88 8.49
CA PRO A 9 -6.34 5.18 7.28
C PRO A 9 -6.99 6.22 6.36
N THR A 10 -8.33 6.33 6.40
CA THR A 10 -9.09 7.21 5.49
C THR A 10 -9.25 8.64 6.01
N CYS A 11 -9.41 8.82 7.33
CA CYS A 11 -9.75 10.14 7.90
C CYS A 11 -8.89 10.54 9.11
N GLY A 12 -8.01 9.67 9.60
CA GLY A 12 -7.13 9.91 10.75
C GLY A 12 -7.80 9.80 12.13
N GLU A 13 -9.13 9.73 12.22
CA GLU A 13 -9.84 9.60 13.50
C GLU A 13 -9.51 8.28 14.22
N PRO A 14 -9.60 8.23 15.57
CA PRO A 14 -9.34 7.00 16.32
C PRO A 14 -10.29 5.85 15.95
N ALA A 15 -9.75 4.78 15.39
CA ALA A 15 -10.45 3.53 15.12
C ALA A 15 -10.19 2.51 16.23
N LEU A 16 -11.26 1.92 16.77
CA LEU A 16 -11.14 0.83 17.73
C LEU A 16 -10.56 -0.41 17.03
N TYR A 17 -9.42 -0.90 17.51
CA TYR A 17 -8.76 -2.10 17.01
C TYR A 17 -9.14 -3.33 17.84
N ALA A 18 -10.41 -3.72 17.76
CA ALA A 18 -10.96 -4.88 18.48
C ALA A 18 -12.06 -5.56 17.62
N PRO A 19 -12.37 -6.85 17.84
CA PRO A 19 -13.42 -7.56 17.07
C PRO A 19 -14.80 -6.91 17.10
N SER A 20 -15.11 -6.13 18.14
CA SER A 20 -16.35 -5.37 18.26
C SER A 20 -16.47 -4.21 17.25
N ASN A 21 -15.38 -3.78 16.62
CA ASN A 21 -15.41 -2.91 15.46
C ASN A 21 -15.27 -3.77 14.19
N PRO A 22 -16.38 -4.05 13.47
CA PRO A 22 -16.33 -4.86 12.24
C PRO A 22 -15.63 -4.16 11.08
N ASP A 23 -15.48 -2.83 11.15
CA ASP A 23 -14.88 -2.02 10.10
C ASP A 23 -13.40 -1.71 10.37
N ARG A 24 -12.77 -2.31 11.39
CA ARG A 24 -11.31 -2.17 11.62
C ARG A 24 -10.50 -2.51 10.34
N PRO A 25 -9.46 -1.73 9.98
CA PRO A 25 -8.80 -0.66 10.73
C PRO A 25 -9.47 0.73 10.65
N PHE A 26 -10.66 0.84 10.04
CA PHE A 26 -11.37 2.09 9.84
C PHE A 26 -12.24 2.46 11.04
N CYS A 27 -12.55 3.76 11.19
CA CYS A 27 -13.45 4.23 12.24
C CYS A 27 -14.93 3.90 11.96
N SER A 28 -15.29 3.62 10.70
CA SER A 28 -16.66 3.32 10.28
C SER A 28 -16.73 2.65 8.90
N LYS A 29 -17.88 2.02 8.61
CA LYS A 29 -18.24 1.50 7.28
C LYS A 29 -18.04 2.52 6.15
N ARG A 30 -18.32 3.81 6.40
CA ARG A 30 -18.13 4.88 5.41
C ARG A 30 -16.66 4.97 4.98
N CYS A 31 -15.74 5.03 5.93
CA CYS A 31 -14.31 5.12 5.64
C CYS A 31 -13.80 3.88 4.89
N ARG A 32 -14.25 2.68 5.29
CA ARG A 32 -13.93 1.43 4.58
C ARG A 32 -14.38 1.44 3.11
N LEU A 33 -15.55 2.01 2.82
CA LEU A 33 -16.08 2.10 1.46
C LEU A 33 -15.36 3.17 0.62
N ILE A 34 -14.94 4.27 1.23
CA ILE A 34 -14.14 5.29 0.56
C ILE A 34 -12.78 4.71 0.14
N ASP A 35 -12.08 4.05 1.08
CA ASP A 35 -10.81 3.38 0.80
C ASP A 35 -10.93 2.39 -0.36
N LEU A 36 -11.97 1.55 -0.34
CA LEU A 36 -12.27 0.64 -1.46
C LEU A 36 -12.53 1.39 -2.79
N GLY A 37 -13.19 2.54 -2.73
CA GLY A 37 -13.44 3.39 -3.90
C GLY A 37 -12.15 3.98 -4.50
N GLU A 38 -11.22 4.42 -3.66
CA GLU A 38 -9.90 4.91 -4.09
C GLU A 38 -9.10 3.80 -4.78
N TRP A 39 -9.12 2.58 -4.23
CA TRP A 39 -8.52 1.42 -4.90
C TRP A 39 -9.15 1.13 -6.26
N ALA A 40 -10.48 1.12 -6.33
CA ALA A 40 -11.20 0.84 -7.57
C ALA A 40 -11.00 1.93 -8.64
N SER A 41 -10.67 3.14 -8.23
CA SER A 41 -10.50 4.30 -9.12
C SER A 41 -9.03 4.59 -9.45
N GLU A 42 -8.11 3.69 -9.13
CA GLU A 42 -6.66 3.87 -9.31
C GLU A 42 -6.11 5.13 -8.58
N GLY A 43 -6.75 5.55 -7.49
CA GLY A 43 -6.33 6.69 -6.67
C GLY A 43 -5.07 6.41 -5.85
N TYR A 44 -4.74 5.14 -5.63
CA TYR A 44 -3.48 4.71 -5.02
C TYR A 44 -2.47 4.28 -6.09
N ALA A 45 -1.32 4.94 -6.11
CA ALA A 45 -0.19 4.60 -6.96
C ALA A 45 1.11 4.58 -6.15
N ILE A 46 2.01 3.68 -6.53
CA ILE A 46 3.39 3.68 -6.03
C ILE A 46 4.26 4.24 -7.15
N GLU A 47 5.07 5.23 -6.83
CA GLU A 47 6.02 5.80 -7.79
C GLU A 47 6.98 4.70 -8.28
N ALA A 48 7.14 4.63 -9.60
CA ALA A 48 8.14 3.76 -10.20
C ALA A 48 9.53 4.24 -9.78
N LYS A 49 10.31 3.34 -9.18
CA LYS A 49 11.76 3.55 -9.03
C LYS A 49 12.43 3.26 -10.37
N GLU A 50 13.62 3.83 -10.57
CA GLU A 50 14.49 3.41 -11.66
C GLU A 50 14.65 1.88 -11.62
N ARG A 51 14.63 1.25 -12.81
CA ARG A 51 14.74 -0.20 -12.89
C ARG A 51 16.08 -0.59 -12.30
N PRO A 52 16.11 -1.55 -11.35
CA PRO A 52 17.38 -2.00 -10.83
C PRO A 52 18.16 -2.74 -11.93
N ASP A 53 19.47 -2.61 -11.92
CA ASP A 53 20.37 -3.11 -12.98
C ASP A 53 20.15 -4.60 -13.30
N TRP A 54 19.72 -5.40 -12.33
CA TRP A 54 19.43 -6.82 -12.54
C TRP A 54 18.20 -7.06 -13.45
N GLU A 55 17.19 -6.18 -13.44
CA GLU A 55 16.08 -6.24 -14.40
C GLU A 55 16.54 -5.83 -15.80
N GLU A 56 17.38 -4.80 -15.88
CA GLU A 56 17.92 -4.32 -17.16
C GLU A 56 18.82 -5.38 -17.81
N ASN A 57 19.67 -6.05 -17.03
CA ASN A 57 20.52 -7.14 -17.50
C ASN A 57 19.75 -8.40 -17.94
N ILE A 58 18.57 -8.67 -17.37
CA ILE A 58 17.71 -9.79 -17.81
C ILE A 58 17.03 -9.48 -19.14
N LEU A 59 16.56 -8.23 -19.31
CA LEU A 59 15.85 -7.79 -20.51
C LEU A 59 16.80 -7.46 -21.66
N ASN A 60 18.02 -7.05 -21.34
CA ASN A 60 19.08 -6.76 -22.28
C ASN A 60 20.39 -7.42 -21.82
N PRO A 61 20.58 -8.72 -22.12
CA PRO A 61 21.77 -9.45 -21.69
C PRO A 61 23.08 -8.80 -22.14
N GLU A 62 23.08 -8.17 -23.32
CA GLU A 62 24.27 -7.52 -23.90
C GLU A 62 24.65 -6.20 -23.20
N SER A 63 23.74 -5.59 -22.42
CA SER A 63 24.11 -4.42 -21.60
C SER A 63 24.84 -4.80 -20.31
N SER A 64 24.91 -6.09 -19.98
CA SER A 64 25.59 -6.59 -18.79
C SER A 64 27.08 -6.25 -18.83
N GLU A 65 27.55 -5.50 -17.83
CA GLU A 65 28.97 -5.20 -17.65
C GLU A 65 29.85 -6.44 -17.44
N LEU A 66 29.25 -7.58 -17.06
CA LEU A 66 29.95 -8.86 -16.94
C LEU A 66 30.36 -9.46 -18.29
N LEU A 67 29.73 -9.06 -19.39
CA LEU A 67 30.09 -9.49 -20.75
C LEU A 67 31.13 -8.55 -21.41
N LYS A 68 31.53 -7.46 -20.74
CA LYS A 68 32.47 -6.47 -21.29
C LYS A 68 33.95 -6.81 -21.04
N HIS A 69 34.26 -7.93 -20.38
CA HIS A 69 35.63 -8.41 -20.11
C HIS A 69 35.84 -9.82 -20.66
#